data_AF-A0A962YUJ6-F1
#
_entry.id   AF-A0A962YUJ6-F1
#
_cell.length_a   1.000
_cell.length_b   1.000
_cell.length_c   1.000
_cell.angle_alpha   90.00
_cell.angle_beta   90.00
_cell.angle_gamma   90.00
#
_symmetry.space_group_name_H-M   'P 1'
#
loop_
_entity.id
_entity.type
_entity.pdbx_description
1 polymer ?
#
loop_
_entity_poly.entity_id
_entity_poly.type
_entity_poly.pdbx_seq_one_letter_code
_entity_poly.pdbx_strand_id
1 'polypeptide(L)'
;MSQLPEYVDGLPNICGSEPLVEETLRAGRAHPVFLPESRIDFGHIRAACAIALHMHQPLIPAGGGDLHTAAIISNLQYMMENQGIGDNYNAPVFHWCYKRMGEFVPQLIDEGKEPRVMLEYSGTLFHGLRAMGLHDALDALKNVTCNPAYRRGVEWLGCPWGHAVAPSTPAQDFRLHVKAWQHHFAAIFGLEALERVRGFSPSEMALPNHPDTAYEYIKTL
;
A
#
# COMPACT_ATOMS: atom_id res chain seq x y z
N MET A 1 -10.36 15.34 6.40
CA MET A 1 -9.01 15.82 6.02
C MET A 1 -7.99 14.95 6.75
N SER A 2 -6.87 14.60 6.12
CA SER A 2 -5.83 13.79 6.77
C SER A 2 -5.22 14.58 7.92
N GLN A 3 -5.04 13.94 9.09
CA GLN A 3 -4.44 14.58 10.27
C GLN A 3 -2.91 14.66 10.17
N LEU A 4 -2.31 13.96 9.20
CA LEU A 4 -0.88 13.94 8.95
C LEU A 4 -0.59 14.56 7.57
N PRO A 5 0.36 15.50 7.45
CA PRO A 5 0.81 15.97 6.14
C PRO A 5 1.46 14.81 5.39
N GLU A 6 1.21 14.70 4.08
CA GLU A 6 1.82 13.65 3.24
C GLU A 6 3.32 13.90 3.01
N TYR A 7 3.72 15.17 2.93
CA TYR A 7 5.11 15.60 2.74
C TYR A 7 5.49 16.68 3.74
N VAL A 8 6.75 16.66 4.18
CA VAL A 8 7.40 17.70 4.99
C VAL A 8 8.71 18.06 4.29
N ASP A 9 8.90 19.34 3.99
CA ASP A 9 10.08 19.86 3.31
C ASP A 9 10.45 19.12 2.00
N GLY A 10 9.43 18.71 1.25
CA GLY A 10 9.58 17.99 -0.03
C GLY A 10 9.89 16.50 0.09
N LEU A 11 9.95 15.94 1.31
CA LEU A 11 10.16 14.52 1.57
C LEU A 11 8.88 13.85 2.08
N PRO A 12 8.64 12.57 1.76
CA PRO A 12 7.47 11.86 2.27
C PRO A 12 7.52 11.75 3.80
N ASN A 13 6.40 12.06 4.45
CA ASN A 13 6.28 12.05 5.91
C ASN A 13 6.11 10.62 6.42
N ILE A 14 7.23 9.98 6.76
CA ILE A 14 7.29 8.55 7.10
C ILE A 14 7.65 8.28 8.57
N CYS A 15 7.80 9.31 9.41
CA CYS A 15 8.16 9.14 10.83
C CYS A 15 7.72 10.35 11.68
N GLY A 16 7.91 10.24 12.99
CA GLY A 16 7.69 11.33 13.95
C GLY A 16 6.26 11.43 14.50
N SER A 17 5.37 10.51 14.11
CA SER A 17 4.01 10.39 14.64
C SER A 17 3.73 8.97 15.18
N GLU A 18 4.78 8.27 15.62
CA GLU A 18 4.69 6.88 16.07
C GLU A 18 3.62 6.67 17.15
N PRO A 19 3.50 7.52 18.21
CA PRO A 19 2.48 7.32 19.24
C PRO A 19 1.06 7.37 18.67
N LEU A 20 0.79 8.29 17.73
CA LEU A 20 -0.51 8.44 17.10
C LEU A 20 -0.85 7.24 16.21
N VAL A 21 0.10 6.81 15.38
CA VAL A 21 -0.04 5.66 14.47
C VAL A 21 -0.25 4.37 15.27
N GLU A 22 0.52 4.15 16.34
CA GLU A 22 0.41 2.96 17.20
C GLU A 22 -0.91 2.94 17.97
N GLU A 23 -1.35 4.08 18.51
CA GLU A 23 -2.64 4.20 19.18
C GLU A 23 -3.81 3.90 18.23
N THR A 24 -3.75 4.45 17.01
CA THR A 24 -4.74 4.24 15.94
C THR A 24 -4.88 2.75 15.61
N LEU A 25 -3.77 2.06 15.36
CA LEU A 25 -3.79 0.62 15.06
C LEU A 25 -4.32 -0.20 16.23
N ARG A 26 -3.94 0.14 17.47
CA ARG A 26 -4.41 -0.53 18.69
C ARG A 26 -5.92 -0.35 18.88
N ALA A 27 -6.43 0.87 18.70
CA ALA A 27 -7.86 1.18 18.81
C ALA A 27 -8.67 0.41 17.76
N GLY A 28 -8.15 0.31 16.54
CA GLY A 28 -8.76 -0.49 15.48
C GLY A 28 -8.94 -1.96 15.88
N ARG A 29 -7.92 -2.59 16.48
CA ARG A 29 -7.96 -4.03 16.85
C ARG A 29 -9.10 -4.41 17.81
N ALA A 30 -9.70 -3.45 18.51
CA ALA A 30 -10.80 -3.70 19.44
C ALA A 30 -12.15 -3.98 18.76
N HIS A 31 -12.29 -3.73 17.45
CA HIS A 31 -13.56 -3.84 16.74
C HIS A 31 -13.42 -4.64 15.44
N PRO A 32 -14.48 -5.40 15.05
CA PRO A 32 -14.48 -6.09 13.77
C PRO A 32 -14.53 -5.09 12.61
N VAL A 33 -13.72 -5.33 11.58
CA VAL A 33 -13.66 -4.49 10.37
C VAL A 33 -14.66 -5.04 9.35
N PHE A 34 -15.55 -4.17 8.84
CA PHE A 34 -16.59 -4.46 7.85
C PHE A 34 -17.62 -5.56 8.17
N LEU A 35 -17.44 -6.39 9.20
CA LEU A 35 -18.43 -7.41 9.58
C LEU A 35 -19.84 -6.82 9.80
N PRO A 36 -20.01 -5.68 10.50
CA PRO A 36 -21.33 -5.06 10.67
C PRO A 36 -21.94 -4.52 9.36
N GLU A 37 -21.11 -4.30 8.34
CA GLU A 37 -21.51 -3.77 7.01
C GLU A 37 -21.55 -4.88 5.94
N SER A 38 -21.18 -6.12 6.30
CA SER A 38 -21.07 -7.24 5.37
C SER A 38 -22.46 -7.78 5.02
N ARG A 39 -22.72 -7.95 3.72
CA ARG A 39 -23.92 -8.61 3.22
C ARG A 39 -23.76 -10.12 3.02
N ILE A 40 -22.57 -10.65 3.29
CA ILE A 40 -22.25 -12.06 3.15
C ILE A 40 -22.60 -12.78 4.45
N ASP A 41 -23.46 -13.79 4.35
CA ASP A 41 -23.69 -14.75 5.43
C ASP A 41 -22.60 -15.82 5.44
N PHE A 42 -21.56 -15.57 6.23
CA PHE A 42 -20.42 -16.49 6.39
C PHE A 42 -20.79 -17.85 7.00
N GLY A 43 -21.95 -17.99 7.65
CA GLY A 43 -22.41 -19.28 8.17
C GLY A 43 -22.86 -20.25 7.07
N HIS A 44 -23.17 -19.72 5.87
CA HIS A 44 -23.75 -20.49 4.77
C HIS A 44 -22.88 -20.53 3.51
N ILE A 45 -21.65 -19.99 3.55
CA ILE A 45 -20.75 -20.09 2.39
C ILE A 45 -20.28 -21.54 2.17
N ARG A 46 -20.29 -21.99 0.91
CA ARG A 46 -19.77 -23.32 0.52
C ARG A 46 -18.29 -23.29 0.14
N ALA A 47 -17.82 -22.15 -0.34
CA ALA A 47 -16.43 -21.86 -0.68
C ALA A 47 -16.23 -20.34 -0.67
N ALA A 48 -14.98 -19.91 -0.49
CA ALA A 48 -14.57 -18.52 -0.65
C ALA A 48 -13.36 -18.45 -1.59
N CYS A 49 -13.27 -17.37 -2.36
CA CYS A 49 -12.11 -17.02 -3.15
C CYS A 49 -11.65 -15.63 -2.72
N ALA A 50 -10.35 -15.50 -2.50
CA ALA A 50 -9.74 -14.23 -2.15
C ALA A 50 -8.65 -13.92 -3.17
N ILE A 51 -8.60 -12.65 -3.58
CA ILE A 51 -7.55 -12.12 -4.43
C ILE A 51 -6.75 -11.09 -3.64
N ALA A 52 -5.43 -11.23 -3.64
CA ALA A 52 -4.49 -10.25 -3.09
C ALA A 52 -3.62 -9.74 -4.23
N LEU A 53 -3.58 -8.42 -4.40
CA LEU A 53 -2.79 -7.78 -5.44
C LEU A 53 -1.59 -7.07 -4.81
N HIS A 54 -0.39 -7.58 -5.11
CA HIS A 54 0.89 -7.04 -4.70
C HIS A 54 1.38 -6.01 -5.72
N MET A 55 1.43 -4.73 -5.36
CA MET A 55 1.79 -3.63 -6.24
C MET A 55 3.07 -2.94 -5.76
N HIS A 56 4.12 -3.02 -6.59
CA HIS A 56 5.43 -2.44 -6.28
C HIS A 56 6.10 -1.83 -7.51
N GLN A 57 6.78 -0.70 -7.30
CA GLN A 57 7.82 -0.14 -8.17
C GLN A 57 8.95 0.39 -7.29
N PRO A 58 10.22 0.15 -7.64
CA PRO A 58 11.34 0.69 -6.92
C PRO A 58 11.56 2.17 -7.24
N LEU A 59 12.31 2.85 -6.37
CA LEU A 59 12.95 4.12 -6.68
C LEU A 59 14.37 3.85 -7.19
N ILE A 60 14.80 4.54 -8.23
CA ILE A 60 16.08 4.33 -8.91
C ILE A 60 16.79 5.66 -9.20
N PRO A 61 18.15 5.70 -9.19
CA PRO A 61 18.92 6.89 -9.52
C PRO A 61 18.99 7.10 -11.04
N ALA A 62 17.85 7.41 -11.65
CA ALA A 62 17.70 7.51 -13.12
C ALA A 62 17.10 8.85 -13.58
N GLY A 63 16.96 9.83 -12.68
CA GLY A 63 16.55 11.17 -13.04
C GLY A 63 17.70 11.95 -13.67
N GLY A 64 17.80 11.93 -15.00
CA GLY A 64 18.89 12.56 -15.76
C GLY A 64 19.87 11.56 -16.37
N GLY A 65 20.93 12.05 -17.01
CA GLY A 65 21.88 11.23 -17.77
C GLY A 65 23.20 10.87 -17.06
N ASP A 66 23.51 11.50 -15.93
CA ASP A 66 24.75 11.28 -15.17
C ASP A 66 24.43 10.69 -13.79
N LEU A 67 24.91 9.47 -13.54
CA LEU A 67 24.69 8.72 -12.30
C LEU A 67 25.19 9.46 -11.05
N HIS A 68 26.21 10.30 -11.15
CA HIS A 68 26.75 11.05 -10.01
C HIS A 68 25.81 12.17 -9.55
N THR A 69 24.92 12.62 -10.43
CA THR A 69 23.97 13.71 -10.15
C THR A 69 22.50 13.28 -10.31
N ALA A 70 22.27 12.02 -10.66
CA ALA A 70 20.95 11.54 -11.01
C ALA A 70 20.00 11.66 -9.81
N ALA A 71 18.85 12.29 -10.04
CA ALA A 71 17.79 12.32 -9.06
C ALA A 71 17.23 10.90 -8.86
N ILE A 72 16.78 10.61 -7.65
CA ILE A 72 16.03 9.39 -7.35
C ILE A 72 14.61 9.57 -7.88
N ILE A 73 14.20 8.73 -8.84
CA ILE A 73 12.87 8.75 -9.46
C ILE A 73 12.19 7.39 -9.34
N SER A 74 10.88 7.33 -9.59
CA SER A 74 10.21 6.04 -9.73
C SER A 74 10.70 5.30 -10.97
N ASN A 75 10.88 3.99 -10.89
CA ASN A 75 11.12 3.19 -12.10
C ASN A 75 9.97 3.34 -13.12
N LEU A 76 8.73 3.53 -12.67
CA LEU A 76 7.61 3.79 -13.58
C LEU A 76 7.82 5.10 -14.38
N GLN A 77 8.40 6.12 -13.76
CA GLN A 77 8.75 7.38 -14.44
C GLN A 77 9.80 7.13 -15.51
N TYR A 78 10.88 6.43 -15.16
CA TYR A 78 11.92 6.07 -16.11
C TYR A 78 11.33 5.30 -17.31
N MET A 79 10.45 4.33 -17.07
CA MET A 79 9.79 3.57 -18.14
C MET A 79 8.93 4.47 -19.04
N MET A 80 8.16 5.40 -18.45
CA MET A 80 7.35 6.36 -19.22
C MET A 80 8.19 7.27 -20.11
N GLU A 81 9.34 7.74 -19.60
CA GLU A 81 10.26 8.62 -20.34
C GLU A 81 11.07 7.88 -21.40
N ASN A 82 11.18 6.54 -21.31
CA ASN A 82 12.06 5.72 -22.13
C ASN A 82 11.32 4.53 -22.80
N GLN A 83 10.13 4.74 -23.36
CA GLN A 83 9.27 3.67 -23.88
C GLN A 83 9.90 2.78 -24.97
N GLY A 84 10.89 3.29 -25.71
CA GLY A 84 11.59 2.53 -26.75
C GLY A 84 12.61 1.51 -26.24
N ILE A 85 12.85 1.44 -24.92
CA ILE A 85 13.86 0.56 -24.31
C ILE A 85 13.17 -0.65 -23.68
N GLY A 86 13.52 -1.85 -24.13
CA GLY A 86 13.03 -3.11 -23.54
C GLY A 86 11.50 -3.13 -23.41
N ASP A 87 11.03 -3.46 -22.21
CA ASP A 87 9.60 -3.57 -21.89
C ASP A 87 8.95 -2.29 -21.35
N ASN A 88 9.63 -1.14 -21.51
CA ASN A 88 9.15 0.14 -21.00
C ASN A 88 7.82 0.60 -21.64
N TYR A 89 7.48 0.09 -22.84
CA TYR A 89 6.18 0.32 -23.46
C TYR A 89 4.99 -0.15 -22.60
N ASN A 90 5.22 -1.00 -21.58
CA ASN A 90 4.19 -1.42 -20.62
C ASN A 90 3.87 -0.35 -19.56
N ALA A 91 4.61 0.75 -19.45
CA ALA A 91 4.41 1.76 -18.40
C ALA A 91 2.96 2.29 -18.30
N PRO A 92 2.25 2.62 -19.41
CA PRO A 92 0.85 3.02 -19.33
C PRO A 92 -0.07 1.92 -18.79
N VAL A 93 0.25 0.65 -19.08
CA VAL A 93 -0.49 -0.50 -18.56
C VAL A 93 -0.27 -0.64 -17.06
N PHE A 94 0.97 -0.46 -16.58
CA PHE A 94 1.26 -0.45 -15.14
C PHE A 94 0.51 0.68 -14.41
N HIS A 95 0.52 1.91 -14.94
CA HIS A 95 -0.25 3.02 -14.38
C HIS A 95 -1.74 2.67 -14.24
N TRP A 96 -2.37 2.15 -15.30
CA TRP A 96 -3.77 1.71 -15.22
C TRP A 96 -3.96 0.56 -14.23
N CYS A 97 -3.03 -0.40 -14.14
CA CYS A 97 -3.07 -1.48 -13.15
C CYS A 97 -3.05 -0.96 -11.70
N TYR A 98 -2.34 0.14 -11.42
CA TYR A 98 -2.34 0.78 -10.10
C TYR A 98 -3.63 1.56 -9.79
N LYS A 99 -4.44 1.86 -10.81
CA LYS A 99 -5.71 2.59 -10.68
C LYS A 99 -6.93 1.67 -10.68
N ARG A 100 -6.92 0.60 -11.49
CA ARG A 100 -8.11 -0.16 -11.93
C ARG A 100 -9.02 -0.67 -10.82
N MET A 101 -8.51 -1.00 -9.63
CA MET A 101 -9.38 -1.45 -8.52
C MET A 101 -10.24 -0.30 -7.99
N GLY A 102 -9.74 0.94 -8.10
CA GLY A 102 -10.51 2.16 -7.86
C GLY A 102 -11.68 2.36 -8.83
N GLU A 103 -11.67 1.68 -9.99
CA GLU A 103 -12.73 1.73 -11.01
C GLU A 103 -13.65 0.50 -10.92
N PHE A 104 -13.08 -0.70 -10.79
CA PHE A 104 -13.83 -1.96 -10.79
C PHE A 104 -14.66 -2.16 -9.53
N VAL A 105 -14.15 -1.78 -8.35
CA VAL A 105 -14.90 -1.95 -7.09
C VAL A 105 -16.19 -1.12 -7.09
N PRO A 106 -16.18 0.19 -7.42
CA PRO A 106 -17.41 0.97 -7.53
C PRO A 106 -18.37 0.40 -8.57
N GLN A 107 -17.87 0.09 -9.77
CA GLN A 107 -18.71 -0.48 -10.83
C GLN A 107 -19.43 -1.76 -10.38
N LEU A 108 -18.70 -2.72 -9.82
CA LEU A 108 -19.28 -3.99 -9.38
C LEU A 108 -20.29 -3.80 -8.25
N ILE A 109 -20.03 -2.89 -7.32
CA ILE A 109 -20.96 -2.58 -6.23
C ILE A 109 -22.24 -1.93 -6.78
N ASP A 110 -22.12 -1.00 -7.72
CA ASP A 110 -23.26 -0.31 -8.35
C ASP A 110 -24.09 -1.28 -9.22
N GLU A 111 -23.47 -2.32 -9.77
CA GLU A 111 -24.13 -3.46 -10.42
C GLU A 111 -24.77 -4.47 -9.43
N GLY A 112 -24.73 -4.19 -8.13
CA GLY A 112 -25.34 -5.02 -7.08
C GLY A 112 -24.50 -6.24 -6.66
N LYS A 113 -23.20 -6.25 -6.97
CA LYS A 113 -22.26 -7.29 -6.52
C LYS A 113 -21.63 -6.93 -5.17
N GLU A 114 -20.97 -7.91 -4.55
CA GLU A 114 -20.20 -7.74 -3.30
C GLU A 114 -18.73 -8.17 -3.53
N PRO A 115 -17.96 -7.43 -4.34
CA PRO A 115 -16.56 -7.77 -4.59
C PRO A 115 -15.73 -7.62 -3.30
N ARG A 116 -14.68 -8.42 -3.17
CA ARG A 116 -13.64 -8.22 -2.15
C ARG A 116 -12.27 -8.45 -2.75
N VAL A 117 -11.36 -7.51 -2.52
CA VAL A 117 -9.96 -7.59 -2.94
C VAL A 117 -9.05 -7.09 -1.83
N MET A 118 -7.96 -7.81 -1.60
CA MET A 118 -6.87 -7.33 -0.78
C MET A 118 -5.88 -6.54 -1.63
N LEU A 119 -5.52 -5.35 -1.19
CA LEU A 119 -4.56 -4.48 -1.86
C LEU A 119 -3.32 -4.27 -0.99
N GLU A 120 -2.17 -4.37 -1.63
CA GLU A 120 -0.90 -4.00 -1.05
C GLU A 120 -0.14 -3.13 -2.04
N TYR A 121 0.25 -1.94 -1.59
CA TYR A 121 1.02 -0.98 -2.38
C TYR A 121 2.21 -0.54 -1.55
N SER A 122 3.43 -0.72 -2.08
CA SER A 122 4.63 -0.27 -1.37
C SER A 122 4.65 1.25 -1.19
N GLY A 123 5.35 1.70 -0.14
CA GLY A 123 5.54 3.13 0.11
C GLY A 123 6.29 3.84 -1.01
N THR A 124 7.26 3.17 -1.63
CA THR A 124 7.98 3.67 -2.82
C THR A 124 7.05 3.86 -4.02
N LEU A 125 6.08 2.96 -4.22
CA LEU A 125 5.10 3.10 -5.29
C LEU A 125 4.20 4.31 -5.02
N PHE A 126 3.67 4.47 -3.80
CA PHE A 126 2.89 5.65 -3.44
C PHE A 126 3.67 6.95 -3.66
N HIS A 127 4.92 6.99 -3.20
CA HIS A 127 5.79 8.15 -3.40
C HIS A 127 6.01 8.42 -4.89
N GLY A 128 6.31 7.38 -5.68
CA GLY A 128 6.51 7.47 -7.12
C GLY A 128 5.28 8.00 -7.87
N LEU A 129 4.09 7.47 -7.58
CA LEU A 129 2.84 7.95 -8.16
C LEU A 129 2.61 9.45 -7.86
N ARG A 130 2.89 9.88 -6.62
CA ARG A 130 2.74 11.29 -6.25
C ARG A 130 3.77 12.17 -6.97
N ALA A 131 5.04 11.78 -6.97
CA ALA A 131 6.12 12.53 -7.62
C ALA A 131 5.92 12.67 -9.14
N MET A 132 5.35 11.64 -9.78
CA MET A 132 4.98 11.66 -11.20
C MET A 132 3.73 12.50 -11.50
N GLY A 133 3.01 12.99 -10.49
CA GLY A 133 1.73 13.70 -10.68
C GLY A 133 0.56 12.80 -11.08
N LEU A 134 0.66 11.47 -10.86
CA LEU A 134 -0.40 10.49 -11.14
C LEU A 134 -1.48 10.49 -10.04
N HIS A 135 -2.07 11.66 -9.83
CA HIS A 135 -3.09 11.88 -8.80
C HIS A 135 -4.38 11.11 -9.09
N ASP A 136 -4.67 10.83 -10.36
CA ASP A 136 -5.83 10.06 -10.79
C ASP A 136 -5.88 8.64 -10.17
N ALA A 137 -4.72 7.98 -10.07
CA ALA A 137 -4.61 6.69 -9.40
C ALA A 137 -4.85 6.81 -7.89
N LEU A 138 -4.22 7.80 -7.24
CA LEU A 138 -4.37 8.02 -5.81
C LEU A 138 -5.79 8.43 -5.42
N ASP A 139 -6.46 9.25 -6.24
CA ASP A 139 -7.84 9.67 -6.03
C ASP A 139 -8.82 8.51 -6.20
N ALA A 140 -8.61 7.66 -7.21
CA ALA A 140 -9.40 6.44 -7.41
C ALA A 140 -9.24 5.47 -6.23
N LEU A 141 -8.00 5.24 -5.77
CA LEU A 141 -7.72 4.43 -4.59
C LEU A 141 -8.32 5.04 -3.32
N LYS A 142 -8.28 6.37 -3.17
CA LYS A 142 -8.87 7.07 -2.02
C LYS A 142 -10.39 6.92 -1.99
N ASN A 143 -11.06 6.98 -3.14
CA ASN A 143 -12.49 6.71 -3.22
C ASN A 143 -12.82 5.31 -2.67
N VAL A 144 -12.16 4.25 -3.15
CA VAL A 144 -12.44 2.89 -2.67
C VAL A 144 -11.91 2.59 -1.27
N THR A 145 -11.06 3.44 -0.70
CA THR A 145 -10.51 3.27 0.65
C THR A 145 -11.33 3.99 1.73
N CYS A 146 -11.87 5.16 1.38
CA CYS A 146 -12.50 6.06 2.33
C CYS A 146 -14.03 6.14 2.16
N ASN A 147 -14.57 5.96 0.96
CA ASN A 147 -16.00 6.12 0.71
C ASN A 147 -16.80 4.97 1.35
N PRO A 148 -17.76 5.24 2.27
CA PRO A 148 -18.58 4.20 2.90
C PRO A 148 -19.33 3.30 1.91
N ALA A 149 -19.68 3.82 0.73
CA ALA A 149 -20.35 3.02 -0.30
C ALA A 149 -19.46 1.91 -0.88
N TYR A 150 -18.13 2.11 -0.89
CA TYR A 150 -17.19 1.26 -1.62
C TYR A 150 -16.14 0.58 -0.73
N ARG A 151 -15.82 1.16 0.43
CA ARG A 151 -14.72 0.74 1.31
C ARG A 151 -14.76 -0.73 1.73
N ARG A 152 -15.95 -1.31 1.85
CA ARG A 152 -16.09 -2.74 2.18
C ARG A 152 -15.55 -3.67 1.08
N GLY A 153 -15.39 -3.17 -0.14
CA GLY A 153 -14.86 -3.95 -1.26
C GLY A 153 -13.33 -4.08 -1.27
N VAL A 154 -12.63 -3.31 -0.44
CA VAL A 154 -11.16 -3.28 -0.38
C VAL A 154 -10.68 -3.55 1.05
N GLU A 155 -9.75 -4.49 1.18
CA GLU A 155 -8.99 -4.70 2.41
C GLU A 155 -7.52 -4.36 2.16
N TRP A 156 -6.94 -3.47 2.96
CA TRP A 156 -5.54 -3.09 2.81
C TRP A 156 -4.65 -4.00 3.67
N LEU A 157 -3.60 -4.53 3.05
CA LEU A 157 -2.51 -5.22 3.72
C LEU A 157 -1.38 -4.24 3.97
N GLY A 158 -0.83 -4.24 5.19
CA GLY A 158 0.43 -3.56 5.47
C GLY A 158 1.58 -4.22 4.70
N CYS A 159 2.62 -3.44 4.40
CA CYS A 159 3.85 -3.98 3.83
C CYS A 159 5.05 -3.11 4.25
N PRO A 160 6.29 -3.55 4.00
CA PRO A 160 7.46 -2.70 4.17
C PRO A 160 7.44 -1.54 3.18
N TRP A 161 7.71 -0.31 3.64
CA TRP A 161 7.68 0.90 2.79
C TRP A 161 8.54 0.77 1.52
N GLY A 162 9.74 0.21 1.67
CA GLY A 162 10.73 0.04 0.60
C GLY A 162 10.78 -1.37 0.03
N HIS A 163 9.78 -2.22 0.28
CA HIS A 163 9.79 -3.64 -0.12
C HIS A 163 10.95 -4.44 0.49
N ALA A 164 11.35 -4.10 1.72
CA ALA A 164 12.40 -4.80 2.45
C ALA A 164 12.03 -6.28 2.69
N VAL A 165 12.97 -7.18 2.48
CA VAL A 165 12.79 -8.63 2.61
C VAL A 165 13.18 -9.07 4.03
N ALA A 166 12.22 -9.57 4.80
CA ALA A 166 12.40 -9.80 6.24
C ALA A 166 13.59 -10.71 6.62
N PRO A 167 13.87 -11.83 5.91
CA PRO A 167 15.02 -12.69 6.23
C PRO A 167 16.39 -12.03 6.04
N SER A 168 16.51 -11.03 5.17
CA SER A 168 17.79 -10.40 4.78
C SER A 168 17.94 -8.96 5.27
N THR A 169 16.94 -8.44 6.00
CA THR A 169 16.94 -7.09 6.56
C THR A 169 17.15 -7.17 8.07
N PRO A 170 18.06 -6.38 8.67
CA PRO A 170 18.17 -6.29 10.12
C PRO A 170 16.80 -5.99 10.76
N ALA A 171 16.49 -6.67 11.87
CA ALA A 171 15.15 -6.60 12.48
C ALA A 171 14.71 -5.16 12.84
N GLN A 172 15.65 -4.31 13.25
CA GLN A 172 15.38 -2.92 13.57
C GLN A 172 14.99 -2.12 12.32
N ASP A 173 15.71 -2.31 11.22
CA ASP A 173 15.45 -1.63 9.94
C ASP A 173 14.14 -2.10 9.31
N PHE A 174 13.84 -3.40 9.39
CA PHE A 174 12.57 -3.95 8.94
C PHE A 174 11.38 -3.29 9.67
N ARG A 175 11.49 -3.14 11.00
CA ARG A 175 10.49 -2.44 11.80
C ARG A 175 10.29 -1.00 11.36
N LEU A 176 11.37 -0.28 11.03
CA LEU A 176 11.29 1.07 10.51
C LEU A 176 10.56 1.11 9.17
N HIS A 177 10.79 0.15 8.27
CA HIS A 177 10.04 0.05 7.01
C HIS A 177 8.54 -0.17 7.22
N VAL A 178 8.14 -0.98 8.21
CA VAL A 178 6.72 -1.19 8.54
C VAL A 178 6.10 0.10 9.09
N LYS A 179 6.76 0.76 10.04
CA LYS A 179 6.28 2.04 10.59
C LYS A 179 6.21 3.13 9.53
N ALA A 180 7.20 3.22 8.65
CA ALA A 180 7.23 4.17 7.54
C ALA A 180 6.03 4.00 6.60
N TRP A 181 5.65 2.76 6.31
CA TRP A 181 4.46 2.49 5.51
C TRP A 181 3.19 2.93 6.20
N GLN A 182 3.04 2.65 7.50
CA GLN A 182 1.86 3.03 8.28
C GLN A 182 1.67 4.56 8.32
N HIS A 183 2.76 5.32 8.51
CA HIS A 183 2.74 6.79 8.46
C HIS A 183 2.30 7.29 7.08
N HIS A 184 2.95 6.80 6.03
CA HIS A 184 2.67 7.26 4.67
C HIS A 184 1.23 6.92 4.25
N PHE A 185 0.76 5.70 4.57
CA PHE A 185 -0.60 5.25 4.32
C PHE A 185 -1.63 6.13 5.04
N ALA A 186 -1.42 6.40 6.33
CA ALA A 186 -2.27 7.29 7.11
C ALA A 186 -2.28 8.73 6.57
N ALA A 187 -1.15 9.23 6.07
CA ALA A 187 -1.09 10.55 5.49
C ALA A 187 -1.91 10.68 4.18
N ILE A 188 -1.91 9.63 3.34
CA ILE A 188 -2.65 9.59 2.07
C ILE A 188 -4.16 9.36 2.29
N PHE A 189 -4.50 8.32 3.06
CA PHE A 189 -5.87 7.80 3.19
C PHE A 189 -6.56 8.16 4.51
N GLY A 190 -5.82 8.66 5.50
CA GLY A 190 -6.31 9.02 6.82
C GLY A 190 -6.18 7.91 7.86
N LEU A 191 -6.18 8.30 9.13
CA LEU A 191 -6.08 7.38 10.27
C LEU A 191 -7.24 6.37 10.30
N GLU A 192 -8.47 6.78 9.98
CA GLU A 192 -9.63 5.88 9.92
C GLU A 192 -9.40 4.71 8.93
N ALA A 193 -8.70 4.96 7.83
CA ALA A 193 -8.32 3.89 6.90
C ALA A 193 -7.23 3.00 7.50
N LEU A 194 -6.22 3.59 8.17
CA LEU A 194 -5.17 2.84 8.86
C LEU A 194 -5.75 1.95 9.98
N GLU A 195 -6.76 2.43 10.72
CA GLU A 195 -7.46 1.65 11.76
C GLU A 195 -8.06 0.36 11.22
N ARG A 196 -8.29 0.23 9.90
CA ARG A 196 -8.85 -0.96 9.27
C ARG A 196 -7.80 -1.95 8.78
N VAL A 197 -6.51 -1.60 8.78
CA VAL A 197 -5.42 -2.49 8.35
C VAL A 197 -5.22 -3.60 9.38
N ARG A 198 -5.32 -4.86 8.94
CA ARG A 198 -5.19 -6.05 9.80
C ARG A 198 -4.18 -7.05 9.28
N GLY A 199 -4.16 -7.26 7.96
CA GLY A 199 -3.20 -8.14 7.33
C GLY A 199 -1.86 -7.46 7.05
N PHE A 200 -0.85 -8.28 6.77
CA PHE A 200 0.47 -7.84 6.35
C PHE A 200 0.98 -8.76 5.24
N SER A 201 1.56 -8.17 4.21
CA SER A 201 2.14 -8.85 3.07
C SER A 201 3.68 -8.78 3.16
N PRO A 202 4.36 -9.90 3.44
CA PRO A 202 5.82 -9.95 3.41
C PRO A 202 6.32 -9.82 1.97
N SER A 203 7.31 -8.97 1.74
CA SER A 203 7.98 -8.84 0.44
C SER A 203 8.46 -10.22 -0.04
N GLU A 204 8.11 -10.57 -1.28
CA GLU A 204 8.42 -11.87 -1.92
C GLU A 204 7.85 -13.10 -1.19
N MET A 205 6.88 -12.90 -0.28
CA MET A 205 6.39 -13.94 0.63
C MET A 205 7.53 -14.61 1.42
N ALA A 206 8.66 -13.92 1.57
CA ALA A 206 9.85 -14.43 2.21
C ALA A 206 9.70 -14.32 3.72
N LEU A 207 9.47 -15.47 4.37
CA LEU A 207 9.36 -15.56 5.82
C LEU A 207 10.71 -15.95 6.45
N PRO A 208 11.10 -15.36 7.59
CA PRO A 208 12.33 -15.77 8.27
C PRO A 208 12.24 -17.20 8.79
N ASN A 209 13.24 -18.01 8.49
CA ASN A 209 13.34 -19.38 9.00
C ASN A 209 14.15 -19.46 10.30
N HIS A 210 15.00 -18.47 10.58
CA HIS A 210 15.75 -18.41 11.84
C HIS A 210 14.83 -17.97 12.98
N PRO A 211 14.75 -18.71 14.11
CA PRO A 211 13.78 -18.43 15.17
C PRO A 211 13.83 -17.01 15.73
N ASP A 212 15.03 -16.46 15.95
CA ASP A 212 15.17 -15.10 16.50
C ASP A 212 14.68 -14.03 15.51
N THR A 213 14.97 -14.20 14.22
CA THR A 213 14.50 -13.29 13.17
C THR A 213 13.00 -13.43 12.97
N ALA A 214 12.45 -14.65 13.05
CA ALA A 214 11.01 -14.89 12.99
C ALA A 214 10.28 -14.26 14.20
N TYR A 215 10.86 -14.35 15.40
CA TYR A 215 10.33 -13.71 16.60
C TYR A 215 10.27 -12.19 16.44
N GLU A 216 11.37 -11.55 16.02
CA GLU A 216 11.38 -10.10 15.83
C GLU A 216 10.50 -9.63 14.66
N TYR A 217 10.36 -10.45 13.60
CA TYR A 217 9.41 -10.23 12.53
C TYR A 217 7.97 -10.23 13.04
N ILE A 218 7.55 -11.28 13.76
CA ILE A 218 6.19 -11.38 14.31
C ILE A 218 5.91 -10.26 15.30
N LYS A 219 6.87 -9.93 16.17
CA LYS A 219 6.76 -8.84 17.15
C LYS A 219 6.61 -7.46 16.51
N THR A 220 7.06 -7.30 15.27
CA THR A 220 6.94 -6.06 14.51
C THR A 220 5.52 -5.84 13.96
N LEU A 221 4.76 -6.93 13.73
CA LEU A 221 3.40 -6.91 13.17
C LEU A 221 2.32 -6.77 14.27
#